data_AF-A0A2E0UWT7-F1
#
_entry.id   AF-A0A2E0UWT7-F1
#
_cell.length_a   1.000
_cell.length_b   1.000
_cell.length_c   1.000
_cell.angle_alpha   90.00
_cell.angle_beta   90.00
_cell.angle_gamma   90.00
#
_symmetry.space_group_name_H-M   'P 1'
#
loop_
_entity.id
_entity.type
_entity.pdbx_description
1 polymer ?
#
loop_
_entity_poly.entity_id
_entity_poly.type
_entity_poly.pdbx_seq_one_letter_code
_entity_poly.pdbx_strand_id
1 'polypeptide(L)'
;MQIAQQRDDKLSEIIHKGGGFDLSGNCYGAAVYMDSHHPCGGNGGFIWVKEKETFIELARYLPYFFVDIQNPENNHQVWDEVNPIVDLYQSGQLTLEQTRLKMNEALSPTFLVIEWWGIYDDLRTSENQFAKDLRERYWEEIQDDEEEEPKNDAIPDEMKDEFASWVKDFV
;
A
#
# COMPACT_ATOMS: atom_id res chain seq x y z
N MET A 1 -7.21 -23.38 16.21
CA MET A 1 -6.34 -24.13 15.28
C MET A 1 -6.90 -24.17 13.86
N GLN A 2 -8.16 -24.58 13.61
CA GLN A 2 -8.76 -24.56 12.26
C GLN A 2 -8.92 -23.16 11.63
N ILE A 3 -9.24 -22.13 12.44
CA ILE A 3 -9.45 -20.76 11.93
C ILE A 3 -8.13 -20.11 11.48
N ALA A 4 -7.02 -20.35 12.19
CA ALA A 4 -5.72 -19.82 11.81
C ALA A 4 -5.22 -20.45 10.50
N GLN A 5 -5.35 -21.79 10.37
CA GLN A 5 -4.99 -22.50 9.15
C GLN A 5 -5.79 -22.02 7.93
N GLN A 6 -7.11 -21.81 8.08
CA GLN A 6 -7.96 -21.28 7.00
C GLN A 6 -7.58 -19.84 6.59
N ARG A 7 -7.02 -19.04 7.50
CA ARG A 7 -6.54 -17.69 7.21
C ARG A 7 -5.22 -17.73 6.45
N ASP A 8 -4.29 -18.58 6.87
CA ASP A 8 -2.97 -18.75 6.23
C ASP A 8 -3.12 -19.27 4.79
N ASP A 9 -4.04 -20.21 4.57
CA ASP A 9 -4.35 -20.76 3.26
C ASP A 9 -4.91 -19.66 2.32
N LYS A 10 -5.79 -18.79 2.85
CA LYS A 10 -6.40 -17.69 2.08
C LYS A 10 -5.43 -16.54 1.81
N LEU A 11 -4.54 -16.23 2.75
CA LEU A 11 -3.45 -15.27 2.54
C LEU A 11 -2.49 -15.75 1.45
N SER A 12 -2.11 -17.03 1.50
CA SER A 12 -1.27 -17.67 0.48
C SER A 12 -1.93 -17.66 -0.90
N GLU A 13 -3.25 -17.86 -0.97
CA GLU A 13 -4.03 -17.74 -2.19
C GLU A 13 -4.04 -16.30 -2.74
N ILE A 14 -4.23 -15.29 -1.89
CA ILE A 14 -4.21 -13.87 -2.28
C ILE A 14 -2.83 -13.49 -2.82
N ILE A 15 -1.75 -13.89 -2.14
CA ILE A 15 -0.37 -13.64 -2.57
C ILE A 15 -0.08 -14.33 -3.90
N HIS A 16 -0.50 -15.59 -4.08
CA HIS A 16 -0.33 -16.31 -5.35
C HIS A 16 -1.13 -15.68 -6.50
N LYS A 17 -2.36 -15.22 -6.25
CA LYS A 17 -3.19 -14.52 -7.25
C LYS A 17 -2.64 -13.13 -7.59
N GLY A 18 -1.97 -12.47 -6.65
CA GLY A 18 -1.25 -11.21 -6.88
C GLY A 18 0.04 -11.36 -7.68
N GLY A 19 0.48 -12.58 -7.98
CA GLY A 19 1.80 -12.95 -8.53
C GLY A 19 2.13 -12.53 -9.97
N GLY A 20 1.62 -11.40 -10.45
CA GLY A 20 2.09 -10.79 -11.70
C GLY A 20 2.15 -9.28 -11.58
N PHE A 21 3.34 -8.75 -11.33
CA PHE A 21 3.68 -7.32 -11.32
C PHE A 21 3.60 -6.72 -12.73
N ASP A 22 2.39 -6.70 -13.28
CA ASP A 22 2.09 -6.05 -14.55
C ASP A 22 1.34 -4.75 -14.25
N LEU A 23 2.09 -3.70 -13.93
CA LEU A 23 1.58 -2.36 -13.67
C LEU A 23 1.10 -1.63 -14.94
N SER A 24 1.21 -2.27 -16.12
CA SER A 24 0.74 -1.68 -17.38
C SER A 24 -0.79 -1.54 -17.44
N GLY A 25 -1.53 -2.26 -16.58
CA GLY A 25 -3.00 -2.22 -16.45
C GLY A 25 -3.55 -1.39 -15.28
N ASN A 26 -4.86 -1.48 -15.05
CA ASN A 26 -5.57 -0.86 -13.90
C ASN A 26 -5.30 -1.62 -12.60
N CYS A 27 -4.03 -1.72 -12.20
CA CYS A 27 -3.64 -2.36 -10.95
C CYS A 27 -3.96 -1.44 -9.78
N TYR A 28 -4.38 -2.08 -8.69
CA TYR A 28 -4.60 -1.45 -7.41
C TYR A 28 -3.40 -1.69 -6.51
N GLY A 29 -3.07 -0.71 -5.67
CA GLY A 29 -1.99 -0.88 -4.72
C GLY A 29 -2.06 0.03 -3.51
N ALA A 30 -1.26 -0.33 -2.52
CA ALA A 30 -1.04 0.45 -1.32
C ALA A 30 0.47 0.64 -1.11
N ALA A 31 0.86 1.85 -0.71
CA ALA A 31 2.17 2.10 -0.14
C ALA A 31 2.03 1.96 1.37
N VAL A 32 2.77 1.00 1.93
CA VAL A 32 2.77 0.71 3.35
C VAL A 32 4.14 0.99 3.94
N TYR A 33 4.17 1.54 5.14
CA TYR A 33 5.37 1.79 5.90
C TYR A 33 5.18 1.28 7.32
N MET A 34 6.15 0.54 7.84
CA MET A 34 6.18 0.11 9.23
C MET A 34 7.39 0.74 9.90
N ASP A 35 7.14 1.55 10.93
CA ASP A 35 8.20 2.07 11.77
C ASP A 35 8.67 0.97 12.73
N SER A 36 9.95 0.61 12.70
CA SER A 36 10.48 -0.38 13.63
C SER A 36 11.04 0.32 14.86
N HIS A 37 10.68 -0.12 16.07
CA HIS A 37 11.25 0.36 17.34
C HIS A 37 12.76 0.03 17.49
N HIS A 38 13.41 -0.48 16.45
CA HIS A 38 14.81 -0.87 16.44
C HIS A 38 15.66 0.13 15.64
N PRO A 39 16.98 0.23 15.91
CA PRO A 39 17.90 1.10 15.17
C PRO A 39 18.14 0.65 13.71
N CYS A 40 17.28 -0.21 13.16
CA CYS A 40 17.40 -0.80 11.83
C CYS A 40 16.66 -0.01 10.74
N GLY A 41 16.04 1.13 11.07
CA GLY A 41 15.22 1.91 10.13
C GLY A 41 13.82 1.31 9.97
N GLY A 42 12.87 2.11 9.48
CA GLY A 42 11.57 1.60 9.06
C GLY A 42 11.69 0.81 7.76
N ASN A 43 10.72 -0.07 7.53
CA ASN A 43 10.63 -0.87 6.31
C ASN A 43 9.29 -0.59 5.65
N GLY A 44 9.31 -0.23 4.38
CA GLY A 44 8.12 0.11 3.61
C GLY A 44 8.14 -0.57 2.26
N GLY A 45 7.08 -0.37 1.49
CA GLY A 45 7.04 -0.88 0.13
C GLY A 45 5.64 -0.82 -0.46
N PHE A 46 5.57 -1.12 -1.74
CA PHE A 46 4.30 -1.22 -2.44
C PHE A 46 3.77 -2.65 -2.45
N ILE A 47 2.48 -2.78 -2.19
CA ILE A 47 1.72 -4.01 -2.44
C ILE A 47 0.81 -3.76 -3.63
N TRP A 48 0.94 -4.58 -4.68
CA TRP A 48 0.19 -4.45 -5.93
C TRP A 48 -0.67 -5.68 -6.19
N VAL A 49 -1.89 -5.47 -6.67
CA VAL A 49 -2.78 -6.53 -7.14
C VAL A 49 -3.61 -6.05 -8.34
N LYS A 50 -3.99 -6.98 -9.21
CA LYS A 50 -4.71 -6.65 -10.45
C LYS A 50 -6.18 -6.28 -10.22
N GLU A 51 -6.83 -6.95 -9.28
CA GLU A 51 -8.26 -6.83 -9.07
C GLU A 51 -8.57 -6.01 -7.82
N LYS A 52 -9.52 -5.08 -7.95
CA LYS A 52 -9.99 -4.24 -6.86
C LYS A 52 -10.48 -5.09 -5.68
N GLU A 53 -11.23 -6.14 -5.95
CA GLU A 53 -11.80 -7.02 -4.94
C GLU A 53 -10.70 -7.75 -4.15
N THR A 54 -9.68 -8.22 -4.86
CA THR A 54 -8.49 -8.85 -4.24
C THR A 54 -7.73 -7.85 -3.37
N PHE A 55 -7.63 -6.59 -3.80
CA PHE A 55 -6.97 -5.53 -3.04
C PHE A 55 -7.68 -5.20 -1.74
N ILE A 56 -9.01 -5.07 -1.82
CA ILE A 56 -9.85 -4.81 -0.66
C ILE A 56 -9.77 -5.98 0.32
N GLU A 57 -9.78 -7.22 -0.18
CA GLU A 57 -9.64 -8.40 0.67
C GLU A 57 -8.25 -8.44 1.32
N LEU A 58 -7.18 -8.09 0.59
CA LEU A 58 -5.82 -8.01 1.11
C LEU A 58 -5.70 -7.03 2.29
N ALA A 59 -6.44 -5.92 2.26
CA ALA A 59 -6.43 -4.95 3.36
C ALA A 59 -6.77 -5.57 4.72
N ARG A 60 -7.62 -6.61 4.74
CA ARG A 60 -7.95 -7.34 5.98
C ARG A 60 -6.71 -7.99 6.59
N TYR A 61 -5.78 -8.42 5.75
CA TYR A 61 -4.59 -9.18 6.12
C TYR A 61 -3.33 -8.34 6.26
N LEU A 62 -3.39 -7.02 6.07
CA LEU A 62 -2.24 -6.12 6.33
C LEU A 62 -1.60 -6.34 7.71
N PRO A 63 -2.36 -6.51 8.82
CA PRO A 63 -1.76 -6.79 10.12
C PRO A 63 -0.95 -8.11 10.19
N TYR A 64 -1.21 -9.07 9.30
CA TYR A 64 -0.47 -10.33 9.26
C TYR A 64 0.88 -10.22 8.55
N PHE A 65 1.01 -9.30 7.59
CA PHE A 65 2.31 -9.04 6.95
C PHE A 65 3.27 -8.34 7.91
N PHE A 66 2.73 -7.58 8.86
CA PHE A 66 3.47 -6.71 9.76
C PHE A 66 3.08 -6.98 11.22
N VAL A 67 3.44 -8.19 11.68
CA VAL A 67 3.13 -8.67 13.03
C VAL A 67 3.90 -7.86 14.07
N ASP A 68 3.20 -7.24 15.02
CA ASP A 68 3.83 -6.75 16.25
C ASP A 68 4.27 -7.96 17.08
N ILE A 69 5.56 -8.28 16.99
CA ILE A 69 6.17 -9.37 17.75
C ILE A 69 6.34 -9.04 19.23
N GLN A 70 6.29 -7.76 19.60
CA GLN A 70 6.47 -7.31 20.98
C GLN A 70 5.15 -7.37 21.76
N ASN A 71 4.02 -7.09 21.10
CA ASN A 71 2.68 -7.18 21.69
C ASN A 71 1.72 -8.00 20.80
N PRO A 72 1.84 -9.34 20.79
CA PRO A 72 1.05 -10.21 19.90
C PRO A 72 -0.47 -10.06 20.04
N GLU A 73 -0.96 -9.64 21.21
CA GLU A 73 -2.36 -9.35 21.50
C GLU A 73 -2.91 -8.19 20.66
N ASN A 74 -2.08 -7.20 20.31
CA ASN A 74 -2.47 -6.08 19.46
C ASN A 74 -2.88 -6.58 18.08
N ASN A 75 -2.20 -7.61 17.54
CA ASN A 75 -2.49 -8.14 16.21
C ASN A 75 -3.92 -8.71 16.11
N HIS A 76 -4.42 -9.33 17.19
CA HIS A 76 -5.79 -9.85 17.23
C HIS A 76 -6.83 -8.74 17.35
N GLN A 77 -6.57 -7.73 18.19
CA GLN A 77 -7.47 -6.59 18.35
C GLN A 77 -7.58 -5.79 17.04
N VAL A 78 -6.44 -5.50 16.42
CA VAL A 78 -6.36 -4.75 15.17
C VAL A 78 -7.14 -5.46 14.05
N TRP A 79 -7.10 -6.80 14.01
CA TRP A 79 -7.89 -7.59 13.07
C TRP A 79 -9.41 -7.39 13.27
N ASP A 80 -9.87 -7.39 14.51
CA ASP A 80 -11.29 -7.20 14.83
C ASP A 80 -11.77 -5.78 14.49
N GLU A 81 -10.86 -4.80 14.52
CA GLU A 81 -11.13 -3.40 14.16
C GLU A 81 -11.09 -3.13 12.64
N VAL A 82 -10.15 -3.77 11.92
CA VAL A 82 -9.97 -3.61 10.47
C VAL A 82 -11.14 -4.20 9.67
N ASN A 83 -11.65 -5.37 10.05
CA ASN A 83 -12.67 -6.07 9.25
C ASN A 83 -13.96 -5.26 9.02
N PRO A 84 -14.56 -4.63 10.05
CA PRO A 84 -15.72 -3.75 9.86
C PRO A 84 -15.44 -2.57 8.94
N ILE A 85 -14.23 -2.01 8.93
CA ILE A 85 -13.86 -0.90 8.04
C ILE A 85 -13.90 -1.36 6.58
N VAL A 86 -13.35 -2.55 6.30
CA VAL A 86 -13.39 -3.14 4.97
C VAL A 86 -14.84 -3.44 4.53
N ASP A 87 -15.69 -3.93 5.44
CA ASP A 87 -17.13 -4.15 5.16
C ASP A 87 -17.86 -2.84 4.79
N LEU A 88 -17.55 -1.75 5.50
CA LEU A 88 -18.11 -0.42 5.20
C LEU A 88 -17.65 0.10 3.83
N TYR A 89 -16.39 -0.12 3.45
CA TYR A 89 -15.92 0.22 2.11
C TYR A 89 -16.61 -0.61 1.03
N GLN A 90 -16.70 -1.93 1.22
CA GLN A 90 -17.35 -2.85 0.26
C GLN A 90 -18.84 -2.54 0.06
N SER A 91 -19.51 -2.08 1.10
CA SER A 91 -20.92 -1.63 1.03
C SER A 91 -21.10 -0.22 0.46
N GLY A 92 -20.01 0.46 0.07
CA GLY A 92 -20.04 1.81 -0.50
C GLY A 92 -20.31 2.92 0.51
N GLN A 93 -20.21 2.63 1.81
CA GLN A 93 -20.43 3.61 2.88
C GLN A 93 -19.21 4.49 3.15
N LEU A 94 -18.02 4.04 2.73
CA LEU A 94 -16.77 4.80 2.82
C LEU A 94 -16.18 5.01 1.43
N THR A 95 -15.56 6.18 1.23
CA THR A 95 -14.64 6.38 0.10
C THR A 95 -13.32 5.67 0.36
N LEU A 96 -12.47 5.55 -0.67
CA LEU A 96 -11.15 4.95 -0.55
C LEU A 96 -10.28 5.68 0.49
N GLU A 97 -10.28 7.02 0.43
CA GLU A 97 -9.51 7.85 1.36
C GLU A 97 -10.04 7.75 2.80
N GLN A 98 -11.36 7.75 3.00
CA GLN A 98 -11.94 7.53 4.33
C GLN A 98 -11.59 6.15 4.89
N THR A 99 -11.53 5.14 4.02
CA THR A 99 -11.13 3.78 4.39
C THR A 99 -9.68 3.77 4.83
N ARG A 100 -8.76 4.37 4.06
CA ARG A 100 -7.35 4.51 4.41
C ARG A 100 -7.14 5.19 5.76
N LEU A 101 -7.82 6.32 6.01
CA LEU A 101 -7.71 7.04 7.28
C LEU A 101 -8.19 6.20 8.47
N LYS A 102 -9.35 5.56 8.36
CA LYS A 102 -9.87 4.66 9.41
C LYS A 102 -9.00 3.44 9.64
N MET A 103 -8.44 2.89 8.57
CA MET A 103 -7.48 1.78 8.66
C MET A 103 -6.24 2.20 9.43
N ASN A 104 -5.66 3.39 9.16
CA ASN A 104 -4.51 3.89 9.92
C ASN A 104 -4.83 4.14 11.40
N GLU A 105 -6.05 4.57 11.72
CA GLU A 105 -6.50 4.66 13.13
C GLU A 105 -6.48 3.29 13.81
N ALA A 106 -7.08 2.28 13.17
CA ALA A 106 -7.13 0.90 13.67
C ALA A 106 -5.75 0.21 13.73
N LEU A 107 -4.87 0.51 12.77
CA LEU A 107 -3.52 -0.04 12.66
C LEU A 107 -2.51 0.64 13.58
N SER A 108 -2.85 1.79 14.18
CA SER A 108 -1.93 2.58 15.01
C SER A 108 -1.19 1.80 16.11
N PRO A 109 -1.74 0.75 16.75
CA PRO A 109 -0.98 -0.06 17.72
C PRO A 109 0.15 -0.92 17.12
N THR A 110 0.20 -1.08 15.79
CA THR A 110 1.17 -1.95 15.07
C THR A 110 2.30 -1.18 14.41
N PHE A 111 2.30 0.16 14.49
CA PHE A 111 3.22 1.05 13.76
C PHE A 111 3.16 0.93 12.23
N LEU A 112 2.17 0.20 11.70
CA LEU A 112 1.86 0.13 10.29
C LEU A 112 1.06 1.36 9.85
N VAL A 113 1.52 2.01 8.80
CA VAL A 113 0.90 3.16 8.17
C VAL A 113 0.68 2.87 6.69
N ILE A 114 -0.53 3.13 6.22
CA ILE A 114 -0.88 3.15 4.80
C ILE A 114 -0.78 4.59 4.31
N GLU A 115 0.34 4.91 3.67
CA GLU A 115 0.62 6.26 3.17
C GLU A 115 -0.20 6.58 1.91
N TRP A 116 -0.39 5.57 1.06
CA TRP A 116 -1.18 5.68 -0.16
C TRP A 116 -1.99 4.42 -0.43
N TRP A 117 -3.16 4.61 -1.06
CA TRP A 117 -4.10 3.55 -1.41
C TRP A 117 -4.86 3.98 -2.67
N GLY A 118 -4.63 3.32 -3.82
CA GLY A 118 -5.20 3.76 -5.09
C GLY A 118 -4.94 2.83 -6.26
N ILE A 119 -5.06 3.36 -7.47
CA ILE A 119 -4.61 2.69 -8.70
C ILE A 119 -3.30 3.27 -9.20
N TYR A 120 -2.53 2.50 -9.98
CA TYR A 120 -1.24 2.95 -10.48
C TYR A 120 -1.31 4.30 -11.23
N ASP A 121 -2.35 4.53 -12.03
CA ASP A 121 -2.53 5.82 -12.73
C ASP A 121 -2.70 7.01 -11.76
N ASP A 122 -3.24 6.79 -10.55
CA ASP A 122 -3.32 7.85 -9.54
C ASP A 122 -1.92 8.28 -9.08
N LEU A 123 -0.92 7.39 -9.02
CA LEU A 123 0.45 7.80 -8.69
C LEU A 123 1.02 8.76 -9.74
N ARG A 124 0.69 8.52 -11.01
CA ARG A 124 1.17 9.34 -12.13
C ARG A 124 0.54 10.72 -12.19
N THR A 125 -0.72 10.86 -11.81
CA THR A 125 -1.48 12.09 -12.11
C THR A 125 -2.17 12.72 -10.92
N SER A 126 -2.24 12.06 -9.77
CA SER A 126 -3.01 12.59 -8.63
C SER A 126 -2.34 13.79 -7.98
N GLU A 127 -3.17 14.69 -7.50
CA GLU A 127 -2.81 15.84 -6.67
C GLU A 127 -2.56 15.48 -5.20
N ASN A 128 -2.75 14.21 -4.81
CA ASN A 128 -2.43 13.73 -3.47
C ASN A 128 -0.93 13.96 -3.16
N GLN A 129 -0.63 14.39 -1.94
CA GLN A 129 0.73 14.74 -1.53
C GLN A 129 1.71 13.58 -1.69
N PHE A 130 1.34 12.35 -1.29
CA PHE A 130 2.21 11.19 -1.48
C PHE A 130 2.55 10.96 -2.95
N ALA A 131 1.56 11.07 -3.85
CA ALA A 131 1.78 10.89 -5.28
C ALA A 131 2.69 11.99 -5.84
N LYS A 132 2.57 13.23 -5.37
CA LYS A 132 3.46 14.34 -5.72
C LYS A 132 4.89 14.07 -5.26
N ASP A 133 5.07 13.74 -3.99
CA ASP A 133 6.39 13.47 -3.39
C ASP A 133 7.08 12.29 -4.09
N LEU A 134 6.32 11.26 -4.46
CA LEU A 134 6.84 10.11 -5.21
C LEU A 134 7.30 10.50 -6.62
N ARG A 135 6.52 11.33 -7.33
CA ARG A 135 6.91 11.83 -8.65
C ARG A 135 8.13 12.75 -8.57
N GLU A 136 8.19 13.60 -7.55
CA GLU A 136 9.34 14.47 -7.28
C GLU A 136 10.63 13.66 -7.17
N ARG A 137 10.64 12.61 -6.34
CA ARG A 137 11.79 11.69 -6.22
C ARG A 137 12.15 11.03 -7.55
N TYR A 138 11.15 10.58 -8.31
CA TYR A 138 11.41 9.98 -9.62
C TYR A 138 12.06 10.99 -10.58
N TRP A 139 11.55 12.22 -10.63
CA TRP A 139 12.13 13.27 -11.47
C TRP A 139 13.55 13.63 -11.02
N GLU A 140 13.80 13.77 -9.72
CA GLU A 140 15.14 14.00 -9.15
C GLU A 140 16.15 12.90 -9.53
N GLU A 141 15.72 11.64 -9.59
CA GLU A 141 16.63 10.53 -9.91
C GLU A 141 16.96 10.43 -11.41
N ILE A 142 16.06 10.87 -12.29
CA ILE A 142 16.29 10.81 -13.74
C ILE A 142 16.81 12.12 -14.33
N GLN A 143 16.68 13.24 -13.61
CA GLN A 143 17.25 14.52 -13.99
C GLN A 143 18.66 14.63 -13.39
N ASP A 144 19.68 14.52 -14.24
CA ASP A 144 21.10 14.56 -13.87
C ASP A 144 21.61 15.99 -13.55
N ASP A 145 20.72 16.90 -13.12
CA ASP A 145 21.03 18.33 -12.93
C ASP A 145 20.55 18.80 -11.55
N GLU A 146 21.50 19.02 -10.63
CA GLU A 146 21.27 19.38 -9.22
C GLU A 146 20.65 20.79 -9.03
N GLU A 147 20.43 21.56 -10.10
CA GLU A 147 19.96 22.96 -10.06
C GLU A 147 18.51 23.18 -10.53
N GLU A 148 17.77 22.14 -10.96
CA GLU A 148 16.35 22.30 -11.32
C GLU A 148 15.44 22.35 -10.08
N GLU A 149 14.37 23.17 -10.16
CA GLU A 149 13.34 23.19 -9.11
C GLU A 149 12.66 21.83 -8.98
N PRO A 150 12.24 21.41 -7.76
CA PRO A 150 11.58 20.13 -7.55
C PRO A 150 10.36 20.00 -8.46
N LYS A 151 10.41 19.01 -9.34
CA LYS A 151 9.38 18.75 -10.33
C LYS A 151 8.47 17.67 -9.82
N ASN A 152 7.20 17.97 -9.56
CA ASN A 152 6.18 16.97 -9.19
C ASN A 152 5.10 16.79 -10.26
N ASP A 153 5.42 17.21 -11.50
CA ASP A 153 4.57 17.10 -12.68
C ASP A 153 4.07 15.67 -12.88
N ALA A 154 2.89 15.57 -13.49
CA ALA A 154 2.34 14.28 -13.86
C ALA A 154 3.29 13.50 -14.78
N ILE A 155 3.37 12.19 -14.59
CA ILE A 155 4.21 11.32 -15.42
C ILE A 155 3.54 11.13 -16.79
N PRO A 156 4.18 11.56 -17.89
CA PRO A 156 3.63 11.39 -19.24
C PRO A 156 3.41 9.93 -19.60
N ASP A 157 2.48 9.66 -20.53
CA ASP A 157 2.15 8.29 -20.93
C ASP A 157 3.35 7.56 -21.57
N GLU A 158 4.23 8.27 -22.26
CA GLU A 158 5.47 7.73 -22.84
C GLU A 158 6.48 7.26 -21.77
N MET A 159 6.38 7.73 -20.53
CA MET A 159 7.25 7.35 -19.41
C MET A 159 6.55 6.38 -18.44
N LYS A 160 5.33 5.94 -18.76
CA LYS A 160 4.51 5.08 -17.89
C LYS A 160 5.26 3.80 -17.50
N ASP A 161 5.81 3.07 -18.47
CA ASP A 161 6.45 1.79 -18.18
C ASP A 161 7.78 1.93 -17.42
N GLU A 162 8.51 3.03 -17.67
CA GLU A 162 9.74 3.35 -16.95
C GLU A 162 9.45 3.69 -15.49
N PHE A 163 8.47 4.58 -15.24
CA PHE A 163 8.02 4.93 -13.90
C PHE A 163 7.46 3.70 -13.16
N ALA A 164 6.73 2.82 -13.85
CA ALA A 164 6.26 1.57 -13.27
C ALA A 164 7.41 0.66 -12.82
N SER A 165 8.48 0.57 -13.63
CA SER A 165 9.68 -0.18 -13.26
C SER A 165 10.37 0.44 -12.05
N TRP A 166 10.48 1.77 -12.01
CA TRP A 166 11.08 2.49 -10.90
C TRP A 166 10.31 2.30 -9.58
N VAL A 167 8.98 2.47 -9.60
CA VAL A 167 8.11 2.26 -8.42
C VAL A 167 8.19 0.82 -7.90
N LYS A 168 8.44 -0.15 -8.78
CA LYS A 168 8.59 -1.56 -8.38
C LYS A 168 9.89 -1.81 -7.61
N ASP A 169 10.95 -1.08 -7.94
CA ASP A 169 12.25 -1.17 -7.27
C ASP A 169 12.27 -0.36 -5.97
N PHE A 170 11.22 0.45 -5.72
CA PHE A 170 10.96 1.15 -4.46
C PHE A 170 10.47 0.17 -3.39
N VAL A 171 11.42 -0.53 -2.75
CA VAL A 171 11.23 -1.42 -1.59
C VAL A 171 12.20 -1.04 -0.48
#